data_AF-A0A165ZLV9-F1
#
_entry.id   AF-A0A165ZLV9-F1
#
_cell.length_a   1.000
_cell.length_b   1.000
_cell.length_c   1.000
_cell.angle_alpha   90.00
_cell.angle_beta   90.00
_cell.angle_gamma   90.00
#
_symmetry.space_group_name_H-M   'P 1'
#
loop_
_entity.id
_entity.type
_entity.pdbx_description
1 polymer ?
#
loop_
_entity_poly.entity_id
_entity_poly.type
_entity_poly.pdbx_seq_one_letter_code
_entity_poly.pdbx_strand_id
1 'polypeptide(L)'
;MAVLLTFEDIEKVYKDTSKIKAAFKKAKVDEKTEDAFLKELKQKKKRAEDKFLDEVSKDSKLKNFKPTSLKGDGGYTKAMAEAVKRTSIQLMEASGKVTLKVGKDVVVGT
;
A
#
# COMPACT_ATOMS: atom_id res chain seq x y z
N MET A 1 -7.77 16.10 -1.01
CA MET A 1 -7.22 14.77 -0.70
C MET A 1 -5.77 14.94 -0.27
N ALA A 2 -5.54 15.04 1.03
CA ALA A 2 -4.21 15.15 1.60
C ALA A 2 -3.63 13.74 1.84
N VAL A 3 -2.34 13.55 1.53
CA VAL A 3 -1.63 12.31 1.89
C VAL A 3 -1.25 12.40 3.36
N LEU A 4 -1.78 11.48 4.17
CA LEU A 4 -1.50 11.39 5.59
C LEU A 4 -0.23 10.59 5.88
N LEU A 5 -0.04 9.49 5.14
CA LEU A 5 1.10 8.60 5.31
C LEU A 5 1.39 7.87 4.00
N THR A 6 2.65 7.53 3.77
CA THR A 6 3.07 6.64 2.69
C THR A 6 3.74 5.42 3.26
N PHE A 7 3.55 4.26 2.64
CA PHE A 7 4.15 3.00 3.06
C PHE A 7 5.06 2.46 1.97
N GLU A 8 6.17 1.85 2.39
CA GLU A 8 7.11 1.20 1.49
C GLU A 8 6.63 -0.19 1.05
N ASP A 9 5.70 -0.78 1.79
CA ASP A 9 5.17 -2.13 1.58
C ASP A 9 3.77 -2.26 2.19
N ILE A 10 2.95 -3.13 1.62
CA ILE A 10 1.59 -3.42 2.09
C ILE A 10 1.63 -4.07 3.48
N GLU A 11 2.66 -4.85 3.78
CA GLU A 11 2.85 -5.40 5.13
C GLU A 11 3.01 -4.30 6.18
N LYS A 12 3.71 -3.20 5.85
CA LYS A 12 3.90 -2.09 6.79
C LYS A 12 2.60 -1.41 7.13
N VAL A 13 1.60 -1.40 6.24
CA VAL A 13 0.26 -0.87 6.54
C VAL A 13 -0.36 -1.57 7.74
N TYR A 14 -0.18 -2.89 7.86
CA TYR A 14 -0.76 -3.68 8.95
C TYR A 14 0.13 -3.75 10.20
N LYS A 15 1.45 -3.55 10.05
CA LYS A 15 2.40 -3.51 11.18
C LYS A 15 2.45 -2.14 11.84
N ASP A 16 2.33 -1.06 11.06
CA ASP A 16 2.41 0.32 11.52
C ASP A 16 1.04 0.92 11.88
N THR A 17 0.11 0.12 12.40
CA THR A 17 -1.23 0.56 12.83
C THR A 17 -1.15 1.74 13.81
N SER A 18 -0.15 1.75 14.70
CA SER A 18 0.09 2.87 15.62
C SER A 18 0.45 4.17 14.90
N LYS A 19 1.19 4.11 13.78
CA LYS A 19 1.50 5.30 12.97
C LYS A 19 0.27 5.80 12.21
N ILE A 20 -0.59 4.89 11.77
CA ILE A 20 -1.88 5.22 11.15
C ILE A 20 -2.75 6.00 12.15
N LYS A 21 -2.91 5.49 13.37
CA LYS A 21 -3.63 6.19 14.45
C LYS A 21 -3.03 7.56 14.75
N ALA A 22 -1.71 7.66 14.82
CA ALA A 22 -1.03 8.94 15.02
C ALA A 22 -1.27 9.93 13.86
N ALA A 23 -1.33 9.45 12.62
CA ALA A 23 -1.65 10.27 11.46
C ALA A 23 -3.10 10.75 11.47
N PHE A 24 -4.06 9.89 11.84
CA PHE A 24 -5.46 10.25 12.03
C PHE A 24 -5.65 11.32 13.11
N LYS A 25 -4.98 11.16 14.25
CA LYS A 25 -4.98 12.17 15.32
C LYS A 25 -4.46 13.52 14.85
N LYS A 26 -3.38 13.55 14.06
CA LYS A 26 -2.84 14.78 13.46
C LYS A 26 -3.81 15.41 12.45
N ALA A 27 -4.48 14.57 11.67
CA ALA A 27 -5.47 14.97 10.69
C ALA A 27 -6.84 15.32 11.30
N LYS A 28 -7.00 15.19 12.62
CA LYS A 28 -8.26 15.38 13.35
C LYS A 28 -9.40 14.52 12.80
N VAL A 29 -9.08 13.30 12.36
CA VAL A 29 -10.08 12.29 12.00
C VAL A 29 -10.79 11.84 13.28
N ASP A 30 -12.10 11.67 13.23
CA ASP A 30 -12.88 11.23 14.37
C ASP A 30 -12.64 9.74 14.69
N GLU A 31 -12.81 9.36 15.97
CA GLU A 31 -12.58 7.97 16.40
C GLU A 31 -13.47 6.96 15.68
N LYS A 32 -14.70 7.33 15.30
CA LYS A 32 -15.61 6.40 14.60
C LYS A 32 -15.07 6.08 13.20
N THR A 33 -14.59 7.09 12.48
CA THR A 33 -13.97 6.93 11.18
C THR A 33 -12.64 6.17 11.28
N GLU A 34 -11.83 6.44 12.31
CA GLU A 34 -10.62 5.66 12.58
C GLU A 34 -10.94 4.17 12.78
N ASP A 35 -11.88 3.84 13.67
CA ASP A 35 -12.24 2.46 13.95
C ASP A 35 -12.88 1.76 12.75
N ALA A 36 -13.75 2.47 12.01
CA ALA A 36 -14.33 1.98 10.77
C ALA A 36 -13.26 1.66 9.73
N PHE A 37 -12.27 2.55 9.57
CA PHE A 37 -11.16 2.35 8.64
C PHE A 37 -10.30 1.15 9.05
N LEU A 38 -9.94 1.02 10.34
CA LEU A 38 -9.12 -0.10 10.82
C LEU A 38 -9.85 -1.44 10.69
N LYS A 39 -11.17 -1.44 10.87
CA LYS A 39 -12.02 -2.63 10.65
C LYS A 39 -12.06 -3.00 9.17
N GLU A 40 -12.33 -2.03 8.30
CA GLU A 40 -12.31 -2.26 6.85
C GLU A 40 -10.93 -2.73 6.38
N LEU A 41 -9.84 -2.16 6.88
CA LEU A 41 -8.47 -2.53 6.53
C LEU A 41 -8.21 -4.02 6.80
N LYS A 42 -8.68 -4.53 7.94
CA LYS A 42 -8.58 -5.97 8.26
C LYS A 42 -9.45 -6.83 7.35
N GLN A 43 -10.67 -6.38 7.05
CA GLN A 43 -11.62 -7.13 6.19
C GLN A 43 -11.16 -7.19 4.72
N LYS A 44 -10.63 -6.09 4.20
CA LYS A 44 -10.15 -5.95 2.83
C LYS A 44 -8.65 -6.26 2.70
N LYS A 45 -8.03 -6.86 3.71
CA LYS A 45 -6.61 -7.22 3.72
C LYS A 45 -6.20 -7.96 2.45
N LYS A 46 -6.89 -9.07 2.15
CA LYS A 46 -6.62 -9.89 0.95
C LYS A 46 -6.73 -9.07 -0.34
N ARG A 47 -7.78 -8.26 -0.47
CA ARG A 47 -7.97 -7.39 -1.65
C ARG A 47 -6.84 -6.38 -1.81
N ALA A 48 -6.38 -5.78 -0.72
CA ALA A 48 -5.30 -4.80 -0.75
C ALA A 48 -3.95 -5.46 -1.09
N GLU A 49 -3.69 -6.67 -0.58
CA GLU A 49 -2.52 -7.49 -0.92
C GLU A 49 -2.55 -7.94 -2.39
N ASP A 50 -3.67 -8.48 -2.87
CA ASP A 50 -3.84 -8.91 -4.26
C ASP A 50 -3.61 -7.73 -5.22
N LYS A 51 -4.18 -6.56 -4.90
CA LYS A 51 -4.01 -5.36 -5.71
C LYS A 51 -2.60 -4.81 -5.67
N PHE A 52 -1.92 -4.90 -4.53
CA PHE A 52 -0.50 -4.57 -4.42
C PHE A 52 0.36 -5.47 -5.31
N LEU A 53 0.15 -6.79 -5.27
CA LEU A 53 0.87 -7.72 -6.13
C LEU A 53 0.59 -7.47 -7.61
N ASP A 54 -0.65 -7.13 -7.98
CA ASP A 54 -1.02 -6.75 -9.35
C ASP A 54 -0.29 -5.48 -9.82
N GLU A 55 -0.24 -4.43 -8.99
CA GLU A 55 0.50 -3.20 -9.32
C GLU A 55 2.01 -3.44 -9.42
N VAL A 56 2.60 -4.21 -8.49
CA VAL A 56 4.01 -4.61 -8.54
C VAL A 56 4.29 -5.37 -9.83
N SER A 57 3.46 -6.35 -10.17
CA SER A 57 3.60 -7.17 -11.39
C SER A 57 3.44 -6.37 -12.68
N LYS A 58 2.76 -5.21 -12.61
CA LYS A 58 2.62 -4.29 -13.74
C LYS A 58 3.81 -3.36 -13.94
N ASP A 59 4.76 -3.30 -13.00
CA ASP A 59 5.97 -2.49 -13.11
C ASP A 59 6.75 -2.83 -14.40
N SER A 60 6.93 -1.81 -15.23
CA SER A 60 7.56 -1.94 -16.55
C SER A 60 9.00 -2.47 -16.48
N LYS A 61 9.71 -2.26 -15.37
CA LYS A 61 11.08 -2.74 -15.18
C LYS A 61 11.10 -4.22 -14.79
N LEU A 62 10.04 -4.74 -14.18
CA LEU A 62 9.85 -6.19 -13.99
C LEU A 62 9.53 -6.88 -15.33
N LYS A 63 8.65 -6.28 -16.15
CA LYS A 63 8.26 -6.84 -17.46
C LYS A 63 9.42 -6.94 -18.45
N ASN A 64 10.39 -6.03 -18.35
CA ASN A 64 11.57 -6.02 -19.20
C ASN A 64 12.67 -6.98 -18.72
N PHE A 65 12.48 -7.67 -17.59
CA PHE A 65 13.42 -8.67 -17.11
C PHE A 65 13.33 -9.93 -17.98
N LYS A 66 14.14 -9.98 -19.03
CA LYS A 66 14.34 -11.21 -19.81
C LYS A 66 15.18 -12.17 -18.96
N PRO A 67 14.81 -13.45 -18.83
CA PRO A 67 15.65 -14.45 -18.17
C PRO A 67 16.87 -14.72 -19.07
N THR A 68 17.87 -13.85 -19.05
CA THR A 68 19.08 -13.98 -19.88
C THR A 68 20.07 -15.01 -19.33
N SER A 69 19.80 -15.65 -18.20
CA SER A 69 20.52 -16.85 -17.79
C SER A 69 19.84 -17.54 -16.62
N LEU A 70 19.65 -18.87 -16.73
CA LEU A 70 19.28 -19.78 -15.63
C LEU A 70 20.33 -19.82 -14.49
N LYS A 71 21.39 -19.01 -14.55
CA LYS A 71 22.41 -18.84 -13.51
C LYS A 71 22.27 -17.45 -12.90
N GLY A 72 21.39 -17.31 -11.90
CA GLY A 72 21.35 -16.11 -11.05
C GLY A 72 19.95 -15.56 -10.78
N ASP A 73 19.13 -16.33 -10.06
CA ASP A 73 17.80 -15.94 -9.57
C ASP A 73 17.78 -14.60 -8.79
N GLY A 74 18.93 -14.16 -8.25
CA GLY A 74 19.05 -12.95 -7.45
C GLY A 74 18.78 -11.62 -8.20
N GLY A 75 18.82 -11.61 -9.53
CA GLY A 75 18.48 -10.41 -10.31
C GLY A 75 16.98 -10.11 -10.32
N TYR A 76 16.15 -11.14 -10.46
CA TYR A 76 14.70 -11.01 -10.46
C TYR A 76 14.19 -10.60 -9.07
N THR A 77 14.71 -11.20 -8.00
CA THR A 77 14.34 -10.85 -6.63
C THR A 77 14.69 -9.40 -6.30
N LYS A 78 15.84 -8.90 -6.76
CA LYS A 78 16.21 -7.48 -6.61
C LYS A 78 15.28 -6.56 -7.38
N ALA A 79 14.97 -6.88 -8.63
CA ALA A 79 14.03 -6.12 -9.45
C ALA A 79 12.63 -6.08 -8.81
N MET A 80 12.18 -7.19 -8.21
CA MET A 80 10.92 -7.28 -7.48
C MET A 80 10.92 -6.43 -6.22
N ALA A 81 12.00 -6.48 -5.42
CA ALA A 81 12.15 -5.64 -4.24
C ALA A 81 12.16 -4.13 -4.58
N GLU A 82 12.75 -3.76 -5.72
CA GLU A 82 12.68 -2.37 -6.18
C GLU A 82 11.28 -1.98 -6.71
N ALA A 83 10.58 -2.88 -7.39
CA ALA A 83 9.21 -2.63 -7.86
C ALA A 83 8.24 -2.46 -6.68
N VAL A 84 8.42 -3.23 -5.61
CA VAL A 84 7.72 -3.05 -4.32
C VAL A 84 7.91 -1.62 -3.81
N LYS A 85 9.15 -1.13 -3.71
CA LYS A 85 9.44 0.23 -3.24
C LYS A 85 8.88 1.34 -4.15
N ARG A 86 8.74 1.08 -5.45
CA ARG A 86 8.17 2.02 -6.41
C ARG A 86 6.64 2.03 -6.38
N THR A 87 6.01 0.97 -5.88
CA THR A 87 4.56 0.87 -5.81
C THR A 87 4.05 1.81 -4.73
N SER A 88 3.29 2.82 -5.14
CA SER A 88 2.80 3.84 -4.22
C SER A 88 1.70 3.27 -3.33
N ILE A 89 1.92 3.27 -2.01
CA ILE A 89 0.88 2.93 -1.04
C ILE A 89 0.67 4.16 -0.16
N GLN A 90 -0.53 4.74 -0.20
CA GLN A 90 -0.80 6.03 0.42
C GLN A 90 -2.07 5.96 1.26
N LEU A 91 -1.95 6.38 2.52
CA LEU A 91 -3.09 6.73 3.35
C LEU A 91 -3.48 8.17 3.03
N MET A 92 -4.73 8.39 2.66
CA MET A 92 -5.23 9.68 2.25
C MET A 92 -6.46 10.07 3.05
N GLU A 93 -6.60 11.35 3.33
CA GLU A 93 -7.80 11.93 3.92
C GLU A 93 -8.37 13.02 3.00
N ALA A 94 -9.70 13.04 2.90
CA ALA A 94 -10.42 14.15 2.31
C ALA A 94 -11.80 14.29 2.91
N SER A 95 -12.09 15.49 3.42
CA SER A 95 -13.42 15.88 3.86
C SER A 95 -13.99 14.90 4.89
N GLY A 96 -13.15 14.42 5.81
CA GLY A 96 -13.52 13.48 6.87
C GLY A 96 -13.50 12.01 6.43
N LYS A 97 -13.20 11.69 5.17
CA LYS A 97 -13.07 10.31 4.69
C LYS A 97 -11.62 9.90 4.61
N VAL A 98 -11.34 8.68 5.06
CA VAL A 98 -10.00 8.10 4.99
C VAL A 98 -9.98 6.98 3.97
N THR A 99 -8.97 6.97 3.12
CA THR A 99 -8.80 5.94 2.10
C THR A 99 -7.37 5.41 2.08
N LEU A 100 -7.21 4.12 1.83
CA LEU A 100 -5.93 3.51 1.48
C LEU A 100 -5.88 3.34 -0.03
N LYS A 101 -4.87 3.92 -0.65
CA LYS A 101 -4.56 3.71 -2.06
C LYS A 101 -3.36 2.80 -2.25
N VAL A 102 -3.45 1.96 -3.26
CA VAL A 102 -2.36 1.15 -3.80
C VAL A 102 -2.28 1.44 -5.30
N GLY A 103 -1.17 2.03 -5.73
CA GLY A 103 -1.06 2.63 -7.06
C GLY A 103 -2.10 3.74 -7.24
N LYS A 104 -2.98 3.57 -8.22
CA LYS A 104 -4.08 4.51 -8.50
C LYS A 104 -5.41 4.11 -7.85
N ASP A 105 -5.51 2.88 -7.35
CA ASP A 105 -6.75 2.28 -6.86
C ASP A 105 -6.96 2.52 -5.37
N VAL A 106 -8.21 2.80 -4.98
CA VAL A 106 -8.63 2.82 -3.57
C VAL A 106 -9.01 1.40 -3.17
N VAL A 107 -8.25 0.83 -2.24
CA VAL A 107 -8.44 -0.55 -1.76
C VAL A 107 -9.22 -0.63 -0.46
N VAL A 108 -9.20 0.44 0.34
CA VAL A 108 -9.92 0.58 1.62
C VAL A 108 -10.46 2.00 1.73
N GLY A 109 -11.68 2.20 2.25
CA GLY A 109 -12.24 3.55 2.36
C GLY A 109 -13.45 3.64 3.28
N THR A 110 -13.51 4.69 4.08
CA THR A 110 -14.66 5.03 4.93
C THR A 110 -15.65 5.99 4.27
#